data_AF-A0A015MRU9-F1
#
_entry.id   AF-A0A015MRU9-F1
#
_cell.length_a   1.000
_cell.length_b   1.000
_cell.length_c   1.000
_cell.angle_alpha   90.00
_cell.angle_beta   90.00
_cell.angle_gamma   90.00
#
_symmetry.space_group_name_H-M   'P 1'
#
loop_
_entity.id
_entity.type
_entity.pdbx_description
1 polymer ?
#
loop_
_entity_poly.entity_id
_entity_poly.type
_entity_poly.pdbx_seq_one_letter_code
_entity_poly.pdbx_strand_id
1 'polypeptide(L)'
;MPAKLSTVCYVHESREHLTQDFTIKDITAVSRLDDQDPTKVLYLRIKAFIPSDNTFETQIEDFETGDIIFLKGKFITCSGYYSINATSIKVMQNIDFDTIPSIGLNVMILGITTKTVKNVNGKSVLEFYVEENIGIRNLANSG
;
A
#
# COMPACT_ATOMS: atom_id res chain seq x y z
N MET A 1 -14.73 -5.56 4.34
CA MET A 1 -13.90 -6.66 3.82
C MET A 1 -12.46 -6.17 3.76
N PRO A 2 -11.48 -6.84 4.38
CA PRO A 2 -10.08 -6.45 4.22
C PRO A 2 -9.62 -6.83 2.80
N ALA A 3 -9.28 -5.83 1.99
CA ALA A 3 -8.68 -6.04 0.68
C ALA A 3 -7.24 -6.55 0.85
N LYS A 4 -6.89 -7.60 0.11
CA LYS A 4 -5.53 -8.14 0.07
C LYS A 4 -4.76 -7.47 -1.07
N LEU A 5 -3.49 -7.19 -0.84
CA LEU A 5 -2.54 -6.71 -1.84
C LEU A 5 -1.50 -7.80 -2.09
N SER A 6 -1.15 -8.01 -3.36
CA SER A 6 0.03 -8.79 -3.76
C SER A 6 0.72 -8.03 -4.87
N THR A 7 1.93 -7.55 -4.63
CA THR A 7 2.63 -6.68 -5.58
C THR A 7 4.14 -6.77 -5.44
N VAL A 8 4.85 -6.42 -6.51
CA VAL A 8 6.28 -6.19 -6.48
C VAL A 8 6.52 -4.71 -6.24
N CYS A 9 7.39 -4.37 -5.30
CA CYS A 9 7.72 -3.00 -4.97
C CYS A 9 9.19 -2.84 -4.59
N TYR A 10 9.70 -1.63 -4.78
CA TYR A 10 11.03 -1.20 -4.36
C TYR A 10 10.99 -0.63 -2.94
N VAL A 11 11.89 -1.06 -2.08
CA VAL A 11 12.02 -0.54 -0.72
C VAL A 11 12.74 0.80 -0.76
N HIS A 12 11.98 1.89 -0.61
CA HIS A 12 12.53 3.24 -0.65
C HIS A 12 13.13 3.69 0.68
N GLU A 13 12.47 3.37 1.78
CA GLU A 13 12.97 3.61 3.13
C GLU A 13 12.40 2.55 4.07
N SER A 14 13.19 2.11 5.04
CA SER A 14 12.72 1.28 6.14
C SER A 14 13.26 1.78 7.47
N ARG A 15 12.39 1.81 8.49
CA ARG A 15 12.74 2.10 9.88
C ARG A 15 12.33 0.93 10.74
N GLU A 16 13.15 0.64 11.73
CA GLU A 16 12.94 -0.46 12.65
C GLU A 16 12.63 0.06 14.07
N HIS A 17 11.66 -0.58 14.71
CA HIS A 17 11.26 -0.33 16.08
C HIS A 17 11.19 -1.66 16.84
N LEU A 18 12.02 -1.79 17.87
CA LEU A 18 12.01 -2.95 18.75
C LEU A 18 10.94 -2.79 19.83
N THR A 19 10.14 -3.83 20.02
CA THR A 19 9.18 -3.96 21.12
C THR A 19 9.47 -5.24 21.90
N GLN A 20 8.73 -5.49 22.98
CA GLN A 20 8.93 -6.69 23.80
C GLN A 20 8.70 -7.97 22.98
N ASP A 21 7.66 -7.99 22.14
CA ASP A 21 7.21 -9.22 21.47
C ASP A 21 7.53 -9.23 19.96
N PHE A 22 7.79 -8.06 19.37
CA PHE A 22 8.01 -7.90 17.93
C PHE A 22 9.12 -6.91 17.60
N THR A 23 9.84 -7.20 16.52
CA THR A 23 10.50 -6.20 15.69
C THR A 23 9.50 -5.67 14.67
N ILE A 24 9.21 -4.37 14.72
CA ILE A 24 8.28 -3.71 13.82
C ILE A 24 9.09 -2.95 12.77
N LYS A 25 8.88 -3.26 11.49
CA LYS A 25 9.43 -2.47 10.37
C LYS A 25 8.36 -1.58 9.75
N ASP A 26 8.61 -0.28 9.79
CA ASP A 26 7.86 0.74 9.06
C ASP A 26 8.55 0.97 7.71
N ILE A 27 7.86 0.69 6.62
CA ILE A 27 8.43 0.64 5.28
C ILE A 27 7.66 1.60 4.37
N THR A 28 8.39 2.44 3.65
CA THR A 28 7.90 3.16 2.49
C THR A 28 8.39 2.42 1.25
N ALA A 29 7.47 1.85 0.48
CA ALA A 29 7.79 1.18 -0.76
C ALA A 29 7.18 1.88 -1.98
N VAL A 30 7.78 1.67 -3.14
CA VAL A 30 7.37 2.30 -4.40
C VAL A 30 6.99 1.20 -5.39
N SER A 31 5.77 1.28 -5.92
CA SER A 31 5.30 0.44 -7.02
C SER A 31 5.08 1.28 -8.27
N ARG A 32 5.37 0.73 -9.44
CA ARG A 32 5.10 1.40 -10.71
C ARG A 32 3.61 1.30 -11.06
N LEU A 33 3.04 2.34 -11.64
CA LEU A 33 1.65 2.35 -12.14
C LEU A 33 1.58 2.25 -13.67
N ASP A 34 2.72 2.45 -14.35
CA ASP A 34 2.80 2.48 -15.79
C ASP A 34 4.12 1.85 -16.25
N ASP A 35 4.03 0.95 -17.23
CA ASP A 35 5.21 0.26 -17.78
C ASP A 35 6.03 1.17 -18.70
N GLN A 36 5.44 2.24 -19.24
CA GLN A 36 6.08 3.16 -20.18
C GLN A 36 6.58 4.44 -19.52
N ASP A 37 5.96 4.85 -18.40
CA ASP A 37 6.34 6.05 -17.66
C ASP A 37 6.83 5.72 -16.23
N PRO A 38 8.16 5.70 -15.99
CA PRO A 38 8.73 5.36 -14.69
C PRO A 38 8.44 6.41 -13.60
N THR A 39 7.95 7.59 -13.96
CA THR A 39 7.60 8.64 -12.98
C THR A 39 6.22 8.42 -12.35
N LYS A 40 5.36 7.63 -13.00
CA LYS A 40 4.05 7.24 -12.48
C LYS A 40 4.22 6.10 -11.48
N VAL A 41 4.30 6.49 -10.22
CA VAL A 41 4.51 5.57 -9.11
C VAL A 41 3.46 5.75 -8.02
N LEU A 42 3.23 4.68 -7.27
CA LEU A 42 2.44 4.63 -6.06
C LEU A 42 3.36 4.40 -4.86
N TYR A 43 3.23 5.25 -3.86
CA TYR A 43 3.89 5.06 -2.57
C TYR A 43 3.00 4.20 -1.67
N LEU A 44 3.56 3.12 -1.15
CA LEU A 44 2.93 2.18 -0.25
C LEU A 44 3.51 2.36 1.15
N ARG A 45 2.65 2.61 2.13
CA ARG A 45 3.02 2.58 3.55
C ARG A 45 2.75 1.20 4.11
N ILE A 46 3.81 0.50 4.49
CA ILE A 46 3.74 -0.91 4.90
C ILE A 46 4.26 -1.02 6.35
N LYS A 47 3.57 -1.83 7.15
CA LYS A 47 4.02 -2.26 8.48
C LYS A 47 4.22 -3.77 8.46
N ALA A 48 5.42 -4.21 8.80
CA ALA A 48 5.72 -5.62 9.02
C ALA A 48 5.96 -5.87 10.52
N PHE A 49 5.40 -6.96 11.03
CA PHE A 49 5.56 -7.40 12.41
C PHE A 49 6.31 -8.72 12.37
N ILE A 50 7.55 -8.70 12.86
CA ILE A 50 8.43 -9.86 12.91
C ILE A 50 8.49 -10.29 14.38
N PRO A 51 8.01 -11.49 14.75
CA PRO A 51 8.10 -11.96 16.12
C PRO A 51 9.55 -11.94 16.62
N SER A 52 9.76 -11.43 17.83
CA SER A 52 11.08 -11.47 18.48
C SER A 52 11.46 -12.90 18.90
N ASP A 53 10.47 -13.78 19.05
CA ASP A 53 10.65 -15.19 19.37
C ASP A 53 10.84 -16.00 18.08
N ASN A 54 12.07 -16.48 17.88
CA ASN A 54 12.51 -17.25 16.72
C ASN A 54 11.88 -18.66 16.65
N THR A 55 11.09 -19.08 17.63
CA THR A 55 10.29 -20.32 17.54
C THR A 55 9.12 -20.20 16.58
N PHE A 56 8.70 -18.96 16.25
CA PHE A 56 7.66 -18.70 15.26
C PHE A 56 8.29 -18.36 13.91
N GLU A 57 8.07 -19.19 12.91
CA GLU A 57 8.47 -18.88 11.54
C GLU A 57 7.68 -17.67 11.01
N THR A 58 8.42 -16.70 10.49
CA THR A 58 7.85 -15.54 9.78
C THR A 58 7.99 -15.71 8.27
N GLN A 59 7.04 -15.18 7.50
CA GLN A 59 7.11 -15.11 6.03
C GLN A 59 7.69 -13.78 5.54
N ILE A 60 8.34 -13.04 6.44
CA ILE A 60 9.03 -11.77 6.18
C ILE A 60 10.52 -12.09 6.13
N GLU A 61 11.08 -12.14 4.91
CA GLU A 61 12.52 -12.25 4.72
C GLU A 61 13.22 -10.96 5.17
N ASP A 62 14.52 -11.07 5.48
CA ASP A 62 15.37 -9.89 5.69
C ASP A 62 15.54 -9.14 4.36
N PHE A 63 15.50 -7.80 4.44
CA PHE A 63 15.62 -6.89 3.31
C PHE A 63 16.27 -5.58 3.76
N GLU A 64 16.84 -4.86 2.80
CA GLU A 64 17.46 -3.56 2.96
C GLU A 64 16.77 -2.49 2.10
N THR A 65 17.15 -1.22 2.33
CA THR A 65 16.74 -0.15 1.42
C THR A 65 17.41 -0.35 0.07
N GLY A 66 16.64 -0.25 -1.01
CA GLY A 66 17.11 -0.56 -2.36
C GLY A 66 16.60 -1.89 -2.90
N ASP A 67 16.16 -2.80 -2.04
CA ASP A 67 15.70 -4.12 -2.48
C ASP A 67 14.38 -4.06 -3.23
N ILE A 68 14.25 -4.98 -4.20
CA ILE A 68 12.96 -5.30 -4.82
C ILE A 68 12.33 -6.44 -4.02
N ILE A 69 11.12 -6.22 -3.52
CA ILE A 69 10.39 -7.20 -2.74
C ILE A 69 9.06 -7.57 -3.40
N PHE A 70 8.69 -8.83 -3.27
CA PHE A 70 7.33 -9.29 -3.48
C PHE A 70 6.57 -9.22 -2.14
N LEU A 71 5.65 -8.28 -2.06
CA LEU A 71 4.82 -8.00 -0.90
C LEU A 71 3.48 -8.71 -1.01
N LYS A 72 3.07 -9.42 0.04
CA LYS A 72 1.67 -9.74 0.32
C LYS A 72 1.24 -9.05 1.60
N GLY A 73 0.09 -8.39 1.58
CA GLY A 73 -0.43 -7.74 2.78
C GLY A 73 -1.93 -7.50 2.74
N LYS A 74 -2.43 -6.94 3.84
CA LYS A 74 -3.84 -6.52 3.98
C LYS A 74 -3.89 -5.00 4.13
N PHE A 75 -4.78 -4.36 3.38
CA PHE A 75 -5.06 -2.95 3.58
C PHE A 75 -5.74 -2.73 4.93
N ILE A 76 -5.24 -1.74 5.66
CA ILE A 76 -5.75 -1.23 6.92
C ILE A 76 -6.10 0.23 6.69
N THR A 77 -7.35 0.58 6.96
CA THR A 77 -7.79 1.98 6.93
C THR A 77 -7.27 2.68 8.17
N CYS A 78 -6.55 3.78 7.98
CA CYS A 78 -6.14 4.69 9.03
C CYS A 78 -6.85 6.04 8.83
N SER A 79 -6.84 6.90 9.86
CA SER A 79 -7.40 8.24 9.72
C SER A 79 -6.62 9.04 8.65
N GLY A 80 -7.24 9.28 7.51
CA GLY A 80 -6.68 10.07 6.40
C GLY A 80 -5.73 9.33 5.45
N TYR A 81 -5.45 8.04 5.64
CA TYR A 81 -4.59 7.26 4.73
C TYR A 81 -4.84 5.75 4.84
N TYR A 82 -4.31 4.97 3.89
CA TYR A 82 -4.27 3.52 3.95
C TYR A 82 -2.87 3.02 4.28
N SER A 83 -2.78 2.05 5.17
CA SER A 83 -1.55 1.30 5.46
C SER A 83 -1.72 -0.15 5.00
N ILE A 84 -0.61 -0.84 4.77
CA ILE A 84 -0.60 -2.27 4.46
C ILE A 84 0.07 -2.99 5.61
N ASN A 85 -0.62 -3.94 6.24
CA ASN A 85 0.02 -4.88 7.13
C ASN A 85 0.60 -6.01 6.28
N ALA A 86 1.92 -6.11 6.24
CA ALA A 86 2.61 -7.18 5.54
C ALA A 86 2.32 -8.52 6.21
N THR A 87 1.93 -9.49 5.41
CA THR A 87 1.79 -10.90 5.81
C THR A 87 2.92 -11.75 5.24
N SER A 88 3.55 -11.31 4.16
CA SER A 88 4.76 -11.93 3.60
C SER A 88 5.54 -10.89 2.80
N ILE A 89 6.86 -10.96 2.92
CA ILE A 89 7.84 -10.18 2.15
C ILE A 89 8.88 -11.17 1.68
N LYS A 90 9.14 -11.19 0.38
CA LYS A 90 10.18 -12.00 -0.25
C LYS A 90 11.07 -11.13 -1.10
N VAL A 91 12.38 -11.19 -0.90
CA VAL A 91 13.34 -10.44 -1.72
C VAL A 91 13.45 -11.08 -3.09
N MET A 92 13.39 -10.25 -4.13
CA MET A 92 13.52 -10.66 -5.51
C MET A 92 14.92 -10.30 -6.01
N GLN A 93 15.75 -11.31 -6.20
CA GLN A 93 17.08 -11.14 -6.76
C GLN A 93 17.02 -10.96 -8.29
N ASN A 94 17.98 -10.22 -8.84
CA ASN A 94 18.13 -9.96 -10.28
C ASN A 94 16.95 -9.24 -10.93
N ILE A 95 16.21 -8.44 -10.17
CA ILE A 95 15.21 -7.50 -10.68
C ILE A 95 15.66 -6.09 -10.33
N ASP A 96 15.52 -5.19 -11.31
CA ASP A 96 15.81 -3.77 -11.15
C ASP A 96 14.50 -2.96 -11.12
N PHE A 97 14.54 -1.76 -10.55
CA PHE A 97 13.40 -0.85 -10.46
C PHE A 97 12.70 -0.65 -11.82
N ASP A 98 13.48 -0.46 -12.88
CA ASP A 98 13.00 -0.22 -14.25
C ASP A 98 12.35 -1.47 -14.90
N THR A 99 12.48 -2.63 -14.26
CA THR A 99 11.93 -3.91 -14.73
C THR A 99 10.80 -4.45 -13.86
N ILE A 100 10.46 -3.76 -12.76
CA ILE A 100 9.29 -4.08 -11.94
C ILE A 100 8.02 -3.91 -12.80
N PRO A 101 7.11 -4.91 -12.83
CA PRO A 101 5.84 -4.77 -13.55
C PRO A 101 4.96 -3.72 -12.88
N SER A 102 4.26 -2.91 -13.68
CA SER A 102 3.27 -1.99 -13.13
C SER A 102 2.15 -2.73 -12.39
N ILE A 103 1.70 -2.15 -11.27
CA ILE A 103 0.56 -2.65 -10.52
C ILE A 103 -0.74 -2.08 -11.09
N GLY A 104 -1.63 -2.98 -11.52
CA GLY A 104 -3.03 -2.66 -11.71
C GLY A 104 -3.78 -2.70 -10.39
N LEU A 105 -3.97 -1.55 -9.74
CA LEU A 105 -4.82 -1.46 -8.55
C LEU A 105 -6.24 -1.06 -8.95
N ASN A 106 -7.16 -2.04 -9.00
CA ASN A 106 -8.59 -1.78 -9.16
C ASN A 106 -9.26 -1.77 -7.79
N VAL A 107 -9.63 -0.58 -7.29
CA VAL A 107 -10.26 -0.41 -5.97
C VAL A 107 -11.77 -0.35 -6.15
N MET A 108 -12.47 -1.38 -5.67
CA MET A 108 -13.93 -1.35 -5.57
C MET A 108 -14.35 -0.84 -4.18
N ILE A 109 -14.90 0.37 -4.11
CA ILE A 109 -15.44 0.94 -2.88
C ILE A 109 -16.89 0.45 -2.72
N LEU A 110 -17.10 -0.52 -1.84
CA LEU A 110 -18.43 -0.97 -1.44
C LEU A 110 -18.84 -0.26 -0.14
N GLY A 111 -19.77 0.68 -0.23
CA GLY A 111 -20.29 1.44 0.91
C GLY A 111 -21.81 1.39 1.00
N ILE A 112 -22.34 1.47 2.23
CA ILE A 112 -23.76 1.71 2.48
C ILE A 112 -23.89 3.20 2.80
N THR A 113 -24.68 3.93 2.01
CA THR A 113 -24.95 5.35 2.25
C THR A 113 -26.28 5.53 2.96
N THR A 114 -26.34 6.48 3.88
CA THR A 114 -27.60 6.95 4.50
C THR A 114 -28.18 8.16 3.79
N LYS A 115 -27.58 8.61 2.67
CA LYS A 115 -28.11 9.74 1.89
C LYS A 115 -29.47 9.40 1.30
N THR A 116 -30.38 10.36 1.41
CA THR A 116 -31.75 10.24 0.89
C THR A 116 -31.72 10.14 -0.64
N VAL A 117 -32.25 9.05 -1.17
CA VAL A 117 -32.47 8.87 -2.61
C VAL A 117 -33.54 9.86 -3.07
N LYS A 118 -33.26 10.62 -4.13
CA LYS A 118 -34.25 11.53 -4.75
C LYS A 118 -34.89 10.82 -5.93
N ASN A 119 -36.21 10.93 -6.07
CA ASN A 119 -36.91 10.46 -7.27
C ASN A 119 -37.10 11.62 -8.25
N VAL A 120 -36.54 11.51 -9.45
CA VAL A 120 -36.67 12.49 -10.54
C VAL A 120 -37.15 11.76 -11.79
N ASN A 121 -38.30 12.15 -12.34
CA ASN A 121 -38.89 11.55 -13.56
C ASN A 121 -39.01 10.01 -13.49
N GLY A 122 -39.45 9.48 -12.35
CA GLY A 122 -39.58 8.03 -12.13
C GLY A 122 -38.27 7.28 -11.96
N LYS A 123 -37.13 7.98 -11.86
CA LYS A 123 -35.81 7.41 -11.59
C LYS A 123 -35.33 7.80 -10.20
N SER A 124 -34.86 6.81 -9.46
CA SER A 124 -34.10 7.01 -8.21
C SER A 124 -32.70 7.50 -8.54
N VAL A 125 -32.33 8.68 -8.04
CA VAL A 125 -31.02 9.32 -8.22
C VAL A 125 -30.35 9.47 -6.86
N LEU A 126 -29.09 9.05 -6.78
CA LEU A 126 -28.23 9.16 -5.61
C LEU A 126 -26.92 9.85 -6.03
N GLU A 127 -26.66 11.02 -5.47
CA GLU A 127 -25.44 11.80 -5.72
C GLU A 127 -24.48 11.60 -4.54
N PHE A 128 -23.26 11.16 -4.85
CA PHE A 128 -22.16 11.09 -3.89
C PHE A 128 -20.92 11.75 -4.48
N TYR A 129 -20.11 12.33 -3.60
CA TYR A 129 -18.81 12.89 -3.93
C TYR A 129 -17.76 11.88 -3.49
N VAL A 130 -16.91 11.44 -4.41
CA VAL A 130 -15.73 10.63 -4.10
C VAL A 130 -14.53 11.54 -4.26
N GLU A 131 -13.77 11.69 -3.19
CA GLU A 131 -12.49 12.38 -3.20
C GLU A 131 -11.38 11.34 -3.09
N GLU A 132 -10.62 11.17 -4.17
CA GLU A 132 -9.46 10.27 -4.18
C GLU A 132 -8.22 11.04 -3.76
N ASN A 133 -7.76 10.84 -2.52
CA ASN A 133 -6.51 11.40 -2.02
C ASN A 133 -5.38 10.36 -2.11
N ILE A 134 -4.90 10.11 -3.33
CA ILE A 134 -3.73 9.24 -3.55
C ILE A 134 -2.46 10.08 -3.44
N GLY A 135 -1.92 10.19 -2.23
CA GLY A 135 -0.58 10.74 -2.00
C GLY A 135 -0.40 12.17 -2.55
N ILE A 136 -0.92 13.16 -1.84
CA ILE A 136 -0.65 14.57 -2.15
C ILE A 136 0.86 14.80 -2.00
N ARG A 137 1.58 15.00 -3.12
CA ARG A 137 2.88 15.67 -3.08
C ARG A 137 2.59 17.11 -2.68
N ASN A 138 2.92 17.46 -1.45
CA ASN A 138 3.16 18.87 -1.13
C ASN A 138 4.40 19.28 -1.92
N LEU A 139 4.19 19.85 -3.11
CA LEU A 139 5.19 20.71 -3.73
C LEU A 139 5.29 21.93 -2.83
N ALA A 140 6.17 21.86 -1.84
CA ALA A 140 6.64 23.06 -1.17
C ALA A 140 7.35 23.89 -2.25
N ASN A 141 6.66 24.92 -2.75
CA ASN A 141 7.27 25.96 -3.56
C ASN A 141 8.36 26.61 -2.71
N SER A 142 9.61 26.22 -2.93
CA SER A 142 10.77 27.02 -2.57
C SER A 142 10.87 28.17 -3.56
N GLY A 143 10.22 29.28 -3.23
CA GLY A 143 10.45 30.61 -3.81
C GLY A 143 10.96 31.54 -2.73
#